data_AF-A0A1Q5UJU9-F1
#
_entry.id   AF-A0A1Q5UJU9-F1
#
_cell.length_a   1.000
_cell.length_b   1.000
_cell.length_c   1.000
_cell.angle_alpha   90.00
_cell.angle_beta   90.00
_cell.angle_gamma   90.00
#
_symmetry.space_group_name_H-M   'P 1'
#
loop_
_entity.id
_entity.type
_entity.pdbx_description
1 polymer ?
#
loop_
_entity_poly.entity_id
_entity_poly.type
_entity_poly.pdbx_seq_one_letter_code
_entity_poly.pdbx_strand_id
1 'polypeptide(L)'
;MHGTSKERLRNYKLGAVLHRCSLPSRNPTLEDLRTETRRCRTMTKFPFGVNLTLLPAMVPPDYGAYAQVIVDSGVRIVETAGNNPGPIIAQLKNAGIIVIHKCTTIRHAKSAVKLGVNFLSIDGFGCGGYVGEHDITNFILLSRARQELGVPFITSG
;
A
#
# COMPACT_ATOMS: atom_id res chain seq x y z
N MET A 1 -16.12 -22.56 -7.42
CA MET A 1 -14.97 -22.33 -8.31
C MET A 1 -14.11 -21.20 -7.75
N HIS A 2 -13.05 -21.51 -7.00
CA HIS A 2 -12.18 -20.52 -6.35
C HIS A 2 -10.81 -20.56 -7.03
N GLY A 3 -10.61 -19.73 -8.05
CA GLY A 3 -9.31 -19.56 -8.71
C GLY A 3 -8.27 -18.99 -7.75
N THR A 4 -7.04 -19.46 -7.86
CA THR A 4 -5.93 -19.05 -6.99
C THR A 4 -5.62 -17.55 -7.14
N SER A 5 -5.03 -16.93 -6.11
CA SER A 5 -4.66 -15.50 -6.13
C SER A 5 -3.80 -15.10 -7.34
N LYS A 6 -2.94 -16.02 -7.83
CA LYS A 6 -2.12 -15.86 -9.04
C LYS A 6 -2.95 -15.78 -10.33
N GLU A 7 -4.06 -16.48 -10.39
CA GLU A 7 -4.94 -16.56 -11.56
C GLU A 7 -5.80 -15.30 -11.69
N ARG A 8 -6.22 -14.75 -10.55
CA ARG A 8 -6.97 -13.50 -10.47
C ARG A 8 -6.18 -12.29 -11.01
N LEU A 9 -4.86 -12.31 -10.93
CA LEU A 9 -3.97 -11.20 -11.27
C LEU A 9 -3.56 -11.12 -12.74
N ARG A 10 -3.54 -12.25 -13.47
CA ARG A 10 -3.17 -12.28 -14.90
C ARG A 10 -4.05 -11.39 -15.79
N ASN A 11 -5.24 -11.03 -15.31
CA ASN A 11 -6.21 -10.21 -16.04
C ASN A 11 -6.19 -8.72 -15.65
N TYR A 12 -5.35 -8.29 -14.71
CA TYR A 12 -5.25 -6.87 -14.32
C TYR A 12 -4.17 -6.17 -15.16
N LYS A 13 -4.57 -5.51 -16.26
CA LYS A 13 -3.78 -4.41 -16.83
C LYS A 13 -3.88 -3.23 -15.85
N LEU A 14 -2.93 -3.17 -14.91
CA LEU A 14 -2.93 -2.17 -13.85
C LEU A 14 -2.47 -0.81 -14.39
N GLY A 15 -3.38 0.15 -14.48
CA GLY A 15 -3.02 1.56 -14.63
C GLY A 15 -2.79 2.13 -13.24
N ALA A 16 -1.54 2.21 -12.79
CA ALA A 16 -1.22 2.73 -11.46
C ALA A 16 -1.43 4.26 -11.42
N VAL A 17 -2.58 4.72 -10.92
CA VAL A 17 -2.70 6.07 -10.38
C VAL A 17 -2.59 5.93 -8.87
N LEU A 18 -1.38 6.10 -8.36
CA LEU A 18 -1.08 6.12 -6.94
C LEU A 18 -1.40 7.55 -6.44
N HIS A 19 -2.65 7.81 -6.05
CA HIS A 19 -2.95 9.10 -5.42
C HIS A 19 -2.27 9.12 -4.05
N ARG A 20 -1.18 9.86 -3.95
CA ARG A 20 -0.51 10.16 -2.69
C ARG A 20 -1.46 11.03 -1.88
N CYS A 21 -1.94 10.55 -0.74
CA CYS A 21 -2.63 11.38 0.26
C CYS A 21 -1.59 12.29 0.94
N SER A 22 -1.00 13.20 0.17
CA SER A 22 -0.02 14.20 0.62
C SER A 22 -0.17 15.44 -0.25
N LEU A 23 -1.25 16.19 -0.06
CA LEU A 23 -1.28 17.57 -0.53
C LEU A 23 -0.28 18.37 0.34
N PRO A 24 0.57 19.22 -0.26
CA PRO A 24 1.73 19.83 0.42
C PRO A 24 1.39 20.82 1.55
N SER A 25 0.13 21.10 1.84
CA SER A 25 -0.29 22.14 2.80
C SER A 25 -1.42 21.75 3.76
N ARG A 26 -2.03 20.56 3.60
CA ARG A 26 -3.14 20.10 4.46
C ARG A 26 -3.31 18.58 4.34
N ASN A 27 -3.52 17.89 5.46
CA ASN A 27 -3.97 16.50 5.43
C ASN A 27 -5.35 16.46 4.74
N PRO A 28 -5.50 15.73 3.62
CA PRO A 28 -6.75 15.66 2.88
C PRO A 28 -7.83 15.03 3.74
N THR A 29 -9.05 15.56 3.71
CA THR A 29 -10.20 15.02 4.45
C THR A 29 -10.74 13.75 3.81
N LEU A 30 -11.68 13.09 4.52
CA LEU A 30 -12.42 11.95 3.98
C LEU A 30 -13.20 12.32 2.70
N GLU A 31 -13.75 13.54 2.61
CA GLU A 31 -14.45 14.02 1.41
C GLU A 31 -13.49 14.32 0.26
N ASP A 32 -12.29 14.83 0.54
CA ASP A 32 -11.26 15.02 -0.48
C ASP A 32 -10.90 13.68 -1.12
N LEU A 33 -10.72 12.62 -0.31
CA LEU A 33 -10.46 11.27 -0.81
C LEU A 33 -11.62 10.72 -1.64
N ARG A 34 -12.87 10.92 -1.20
CA ARG A 34 -14.07 10.50 -1.97
C ARG A 34 -14.12 11.20 -3.32
N THR A 35 -13.91 12.52 -3.32
CA THR A 35 -13.96 13.36 -4.51
C THR A 35 -12.88 12.96 -5.51
N GLU A 36 -11.65 12.81 -5.06
CA GLU A 36 -10.54 12.41 -5.92
C GLU A 36 -10.67 10.98 -6.45
N THR A 37 -11.20 10.06 -5.65
CA THR A 37 -11.47 8.69 -6.10
C THR A 37 -12.53 8.68 -7.21
N ARG A 38 -13.58 9.51 -7.09
CA ARG A 38 -14.60 9.68 -8.15
C ARG A 38 -13.99 10.34 -9.39
N ARG A 39 -13.17 11.38 -9.23
CA ARG A 39 -12.49 12.05 -10.35
C ARG A 39 -11.55 11.10 -11.08
N CYS A 40 -10.77 10.28 -10.38
CA CYS A 40 -9.89 9.29 -10.99
C CYS A 40 -10.69 8.32 -11.88
N ARG A 41 -11.86 7.87 -11.42
CA ARG A 41 -12.75 6.99 -12.20
C ARG A 41 -13.29 7.61 -13.48
N THR A 42 -13.45 8.93 -13.55
CA THR A 42 -13.90 9.57 -14.80
C THR A 42 -12.76 9.65 -15.83
N MET A 43 -11.50 9.58 -15.38
CA MET A 43 -10.32 9.70 -16.23
C MET A 43 -9.79 8.35 -16.75
N THR A 44 -10.17 7.22 -16.15
CA THR A 44 -9.70 5.91 -16.58
C THR A 44 -10.76 4.81 -16.41
N LYS A 45 -10.75 3.86 -17.36
CA LYS A 45 -11.52 2.61 -17.27
C LYS A 45 -10.69 1.47 -16.66
N PHE A 46 -9.39 1.68 -16.46
CA PHE A 46 -8.50 0.67 -15.89
C PHE A 46 -8.58 0.67 -14.35
N PRO A 47 -8.35 -0.48 -13.70
CA PRO A 47 -8.22 -0.54 -12.25
C PRO A 47 -7.09 0.35 -11.75
N PHE A 48 -7.33 1.05 -10.64
CA PHE A 48 -6.35 1.83 -9.90
C PHE A 48 -6.35 1.42 -8.42
N GLY A 49 -5.30 1.82 -7.70
CA GLY A 49 -5.17 1.60 -6.26
C GLY A 49 -5.08 2.91 -5.49
N VAL A 50 -5.15 2.82 -4.16
CA VAL A 50 -4.97 3.97 -3.26
C VAL A 50 -3.77 3.71 -2.36
N ASN A 51 -2.93 4.73 -2.15
CA ASN A 51 -1.88 4.69 -1.13
C ASN A 51 -2.41 5.29 0.18
N LEU A 52 -2.30 4.55 1.28
CA LEU A 52 -2.64 4.98 2.62
C LEU A 52 -1.37 4.94 3.50
N THR A 53 -0.80 6.12 3.74
CA THR A 53 0.43 6.27 4.55
C THR A 53 0.08 6.62 6.00
N LEU A 54 0.53 5.77 6.92
CA LEU A 54 0.35 5.84 8.37
C LEU A 54 1.55 6.57 9.00
N LEU A 55 1.56 7.89 8.85
CA LEU A 55 2.64 8.73 9.37
C LEU A 55 2.52 8.92 10.88
N PRO A 56 3.65 9.02 11.60
CA PRO A 56 3.65 9.54 12.96
C PRO A 56 3.09 10.97 12.96
N ALA A 57 2.07 11.24 13.77
CA ALA A 57 1.47 12.56 13.93
C ALA A 57 1.05 12.76 15.39
N MET A 58 1.15 14.00 15.89
CA MET A 58 0.67 14.34 17.23
C MET A 58 -0.83 14.07 17.39
N VAL A 59 -1.59 14.38 16.35
CA VAL A 59 -3.00 14.02 16.23
C VAL A 59 -3.14 13.15 14.99
N PRO A 60 -3.17 11.81 15.14
CA PRO A 60 -3.31 10.93 14.00
C PRO A 60 -4.69 11.11 13.35
N PRO A 61 -4.77 11.16 12.01
CA PRO A 61 -6.04 11.06 11.31
C PRO A 61 -6.77 9.76 11.67
N ASP A 62 -8.10 9.75 11.50
CA ASP A 62 -8.88 8.52 11.62
C ASP A 62 -8.64 7.61 10.41
N TYR A 63 -7.54 6.87 10.43
CA TYR A 63 -7.15 5.94 9.37
C TYR A 63 -8.20 4.86 9.10
N GLY A 64 -8.99 4.48 10.11
CA GLY A 64 -10.08 3.53 9.95
C GLY A 64 -11.19 4.09 9.07
N ALA A 65 -11.53 5.36 9.24
CA ALA A 65 -12.47 6.06 8.37
C ALA A 65 -11.94 6.22 6.94
N TYR A 66 -10.64 6.51 6.74
CA TYR A 66 -10.06 6.52 5.39
C TYR A 66 -10.13 5.13 4.75
N ALA A 67 -9.78 4.08 5.48
CA ALA A 67 -9.88 2.71 4.99
C ALA A 67 -11.33 2.36 4.60
N GLN A 68 -12.32 2.80 5.40
CA GLN A 68 -13.73 2.61 5.08
C GLN A 68 -14.13 3.35 3.80
N VAL A 69 -13.70 4.61 3.62
CA VAL A 69 -13.93 5.36 2.37
C VAL A 69 -13.37 4.62 1.15
N ILE A 70 -12.18 4.04 1.26
CA ILE A 70 -11.54 3.27 0.18
C ILE A 70 -12.39 2.04 -0.16
N VAL A 71 -12.86 1.32 0.86
CA VAL A 71 -13.74 0.16 0.72
C VAL A 71 -15.05 0.55 0.04
N ASP A 72 -15.74 1.55 0.55
CA ASP A 72 -17.02 2.05 0.03
C ASP A 72 -16.90 2.56 -1.40
N SER A 73 -15.74 3.15 -1.73
CA SER A 73 -15.44 3.61 -3.07
C SER A 73 -15.19 2.47 -4.04
N GLY A 74 -15.11 1.21 -3.60
CA GLY A 74 -14.93 0.03 -4.45
C GLY A 74 -13.51 -0.10 -5.02
N VAL A 75 -12.51 0.52 -4.39
CA VAL A 75 -11.10 0.31 -4.73
C VAL A 75 -10.69 -1.10 -4.33
N ARG A 76 -9.91 -1.78 -5.17
CA ARG A 76 -9.59 -3.21 -5.00
C ARG A 76 -8.15 -3.48 -4.56
N ILE A 77 -7.28 -2.47 -4.65
CA ILE A 77 -5.86 -2.57 -4.32
C ILE A 77 -5.48 -1.37 -3.46
N VAL A 78 -4.84 -1.63 -2.33
CA VAL A 78 -4.33 -0.58 -1.44
C VAL A 78 -2.87 -0.83 -1.12
N GLU A 79 -2.07 0.20 -1.32
CA GLU A 79 -0.71 0.24 -0.80
C GLU A 79 -0.73 0.92 0.58
N THR A 80 -0.17 0.26 1.58
CA THR A 80 0.00 0.81 2.92
C THR A 80 1.48 1.06 3.20
N ALA A 81 1.78 2.12 3.96
CA ALA A 81 3.13 2.45 4.39
C ALA A 81 3.10 3.05 5.80
N GLY A 82 4.22 3.01 6.54
CA GLY A 82 4.33 3.64 7.85
C GLY A 82 4.03 2.71 9.04
N ASN A 83 3.77 3.30 10.20
CA ASN A 83 3.80 2.60 11.49
C ASN A 83 2.44 1.97 11.86
N ASN A 84 2.51 0.87 12.63
CA ASN A 84 1.37 0.13 13.16
C ASN A 84 0.25 -0.19 12.13
N PRO A 85 0.56 -0.87 11.02
CA PRO A 85 -0.41 -1.10 9.95
C PRO A 85 -1.44 -2.20 10.26
N GLY A 86 -1.29 -2.93 11.37
CA GLY A 86 -2.08 -4.13 11.70
C GLY A 86 -3.60 -3.94 11.60
N PRO A 87 -4.19 -2.97 12.34
CA PRO A 87 -5.63 -2.75 12.32
C PRO A 87 -6.17 -2.41 10.92
N ILE A 88 -5.43 -1.58 10.17
CA ILE A 88 -5.82 -1.14 8.83
C ILE A 88 -5.70 -2.27 7.82
N ILE A 89 -4.61 -3.05 7.87
CA ILE A 89 -4.44 -4.25 7.03
C ILE A 89 -5.58 -5.23 7.30
N ALA A 90 -5.95 -5.46 8.56
CA ALA A 90 -7.05 -6.35 8.91
C ALA A 90 -8.39 -5.86 8.33
N GLN A 91 -8.72 -4.57 8.50
CA GLN A 91 -9.94 -3.97 7.95
C GLN A 91 -10.02 -4.11 6.42
N LEU A 92 -8.95 -3.74 5.70
CA LEU A 92 -8.89 -3.82 4.24
C LEU A 92 -9.02 -5.27 3.75
N LYS A 93 -8.33 -6.20 4.41
CA LYS A 93 -8.39 -7.62 4.05
C LYS A 93 -9.77 -8.24 4.31
N ASN A 94 -10.44 -7.87 5.39
CA ASN A 94 -11.79 -8.33 5.69
C ASN A 94 -12.79 -7.87 4.59
N ALA A 95 -12.52 -6.74 3.94
CA ALA A 95 -13.27 -6.27 2.78
C ALA A 95 -12.83 -6.90 1.44
N GLY A 96 -11.89 -7.85 1.45
CA GLY A 96 -11.40 -8.52 0.25
C GLY A 96 -10.50 -7.66 -0.66
N ILE A 97 -9.91 -6.60 -0.11
CA ILE A 97 -8.94 -5.74 -0.81
C ILE A 97 -7.58 -6.43 -0.85
N ILE A 98 -6.89 -6.30 -2.00
CA ILE A 98 -5.50 -6.71 -2.15
C ILE A 98 -4.62 -5.66 -1.49
N VAL A 99 -3.85 -6.08 -0.48
CA VAL A 99 -2.97 -5.18 0.27
C VAL A 99 -1.52 -5.37 -0.16
N ILE A 100 -0.89 -4.28 -0.56
CA ILE A 100 0.56 -4.14 -0.75
C ILE A 100 1.07 -3.37 0.46
N HIS A 101 2.12 -3.85 1.14
CA HIS A 101 2.71 -3.11 2.25
C HIS A 101 4.17 -2.73 1.98
N LYS A 102 4.46 -1.44 2.12
CA LYS A 102 5.76 -0.86 1.83
C LYS A 102 6.70 -0.95 3.03
N CYS A 103 7.89 -1.50 2.83
CA CYS A 103 8.87 -1.80 3.85
C CYS A 103 10.27 -1.37 3.43
N THR A 104 11.01 -0.76 4.35
CA THR A 104 12.42 -0.38 4.16
C THR A 104 13.42 -1.41 4.73
N THR A 105 12.91 -2.44 5.42
CA THR A 105 13.74 -3.49 6.03
C THR A 105 13.11 -4.87 5.90
N ILE A 106 13.95 -5.91 5.92
CA ILE A 106 13.50 -7.31 5.92
C ILE A 106 12.70 -7.65 7.19
N ARG A 107 13.05 -7.03 8.32
CA ARG A 107 12.33 -7.23 9.59
C ARG A 107 10.89 -6.76 9.47
N HIS A 108 10.67 -5.54 8.95
CA HIS A 108 9.33 -5.00 8.74
C HIS A 108 8.54 -5.80 7.70
N ALA A 109 9.21 -6.21 6.61
CA ALA A 109 8.62 -7.09 5.60
C ALA A 109 8.10 -8.40 6.20
N LYS A 110 8.90 -9.08 7.05
CA LYS A 110 8.47 -10.31 7.74
C LYS A 110 7.29 -10.07 8.68
N SER A 111 7.25 -8.93 9.38
CA SER A 111 6.09 -8.58 10.22
C SER A 111 4.82 -8.37 9.39
N ALA A 112 4.92 -7.68 8.24
CA ALA A 112 3.79 -7.47 7.34
C ALA A 112 3.26 -8.79 6.74
N VAL A 113 4.15 -9.74 6.43
CA VAL A 113 3.75 -11.10 6.02
C VAL A 113 2.90 -11.79 7.07
N LYS A 114 3.23 -11.64 8.37
CA LYS A 114 2.43 -12.21 9.47
C LYS A 114 1.03 -11.58 9.57
N LEU A 115 0.89 -10.31 9.16
CA LEU A 115 -0.42 -9.64 9.01
C LEU A 115 -1.18 -10.11 7.76
N GLY A 116 -0.51 -10.89 6.91
CA GLY A 116 -1.05 -11.55 5.74
C GLY A 116 -1.28 -10.63 4.55
N VAL A 117 -0.42 -9.63 4.36
CA VAL A 117 -0.41 -8.81 3.14
C VAL A 117 -0.27 -9.70 1.89
N ASN A 118 -0.84 -9.27 0.78
CA ASN A 118 -0.77 -10.02 -0.48
C ASN A 118 0.58 -9.83 -1.17
N PHE A 119 1.13 -8.62 -1.07
CA PHE A 119 2.40 -8.23 -1.68
C PHE A 119 3.17 -7.33 -0.73
N LEU A 120 4.48 -7.27 -0.95
CA LEU A 120 5.33 -6.27 -0.34
C LEU A 120 5.82 -5.28 -1.40
N SER A 121 6.05 -4.03 -1.01
CA SER A 121 6.86 -3.07 -1.76
C SER A 121 8.14 -2.86 -0.97
N ILE A 122 9.29 -3.20 -1.53
CA ILE A 122 10.59 -3.13 -0.83
C ILE A 122 11.30 -1.87 -1.29
N ASP A 123 11.41 -0.90 -0.39
CA ASP A 123 11.96 0.44 -0.60
C ASP A 123 13.41 0.49 -0.10
N GLY A 124 14.37 0.61 -1.02
CA GLY A 124 15.77 0.86 -0.69
C GLY A 124 16.09 2.34 -0.52
N PHE A 125 17.33 2.63 -0.10
CA PHE A 125 17.82 3.98 0.20
C PHE A 125 17.66 5.02 -0.92
N GLY A 126 17.58 4.61 -2.19
CA GLY A 126 17.39 5.53 -3.32
C GLY A 126 16.00 6.17 -3.38
N CYS A 127 15.04 5.69 -2.58
CA CYS A 127 13.64 6.05 -2.75
C CYS A 127 13.36 7.52 -2.41
N GLY A 128 12.36 8.10 -3.10
CA GLY A 128 11.81 9.39 -2.72
C GLY A 128 10.95 9.29 -1.44
N GLY A 129 11.20 10.18 -0.47
CA GLY A 129 10.42 10.24 0.78
C GLY A 129 11.15 9.63 1.98
N TYR A 130 10.46 8.83 2.78
CA TYR A 130 11.05 8.19 3.97
C TYR A 130 11.78 6.90 3.58
N VAL A 131 13.10 6.92 3.71
CA VAL A 131 14.04 5.85 3.31
C VAL A 131 14.34 4.83 4.43
N GLY A 132 13.80 5.03 5.62
CA GLY A 132 14.19 4.27 6.82
C GLY A 132 15.45 4.83 7.49
N GLU A 133 16.04 4.07 8.40
CA GLU A 133 17.16 4.51 9.27
C GLU A 133 18.44 3.69 9.06
N HIS A 134 18.45 2.77 8.09
CA HIS A 134 19.53 1.80 7.91
C HIS A 134 20.35 1.99 6.63
N ASP A 135 19.98 2.96 5.79
CA ASP A 135 20.68 3.36 4.56
C ASP A 135 21.07 2.19 3.64
N ILE A 136 20.20 1.17 3.56
CA ILE A 136 20.45 -0.03 2.75
C ILE A 136 19.96 0.22 1.32
N THR A 137 20.87 0.17 0.35
CA THR A 137 20.53 0.31 -1.06
C THR A 137 19.77 -0.91 -1.59
N ASN A 138 19.02 -0.70 -2.67
CA ASN A 138 18.21 -1.74 -3.29
C ASN A 138 19.01 -2.99 -3.70
N PHE A 139 20.24 -2.82 -4.16
CA PHE A 139 21.07 -3.96 -4.59
C PHE A 139 21.25 -4.99 -3.46
N ILE A 140 21.48 -4.51 -2.23
CA ILE A 140 21.65 -5.37 -1.05
C ILE A 140 20.27 -5.81 -0.51
N LEU A 141 19.34 -4.86 -0.37
CA LEU A 141 18.04 -5.11 0.25
C LEU A 141 17.20 -6.12 -0.54
N LEU A 142 17.14 -6.00 -1.87
CA LEU A 142 16.37 -6.89 -2.73
C LEU A 142 16.98 -8.29 -2.79
N SER A 143 18.32 -8.37 -2.76
CA SER A 143 19.03 -9.66 -2.70
C SER A 143 18.69 -10.43 -1.43
N ARG A 144 18.59 -9.74 -0.28
CA ARG A 144 18.11 -10.31 0.98
C ARG A 144 16.63 -10.64 0.95
N ALA A 145 15.80 -9.74 0.42
CA ALA A 145 14.36 -9.94 0.28
C ALA A 145 14.04 -11.22 -0.50
N ARG A 146 14.72 -11.46 -1.63
CA ARG A 146 14.56 -12.66 -2.45
C ARG A 146 14.88 -13.96 -1.69
N GLN A 147 15.84 -13.92 -0.76
CA GLN A 147 16.26 -15.10 -0.01
C GLN A 147 15.35 -15.38 1.19
N GLU A 148 14.75 -14.33 1.78
CA GLU A 148 14.11 -14.42 3.08
C GLU A 148 12.58 -14.28 3.05
N LEU A 149 11.99 -13.78 1.95
CA LEU A 149 10.56 -13.52 1.86
C LEU A 149 9.87 -14.59 1.00
N GLY A 150 8.83 -15.21 1.55
CA GLY A 150 8.00 -16.19 0.84
C GLY A 150 6.82 -15.60 0.05
N VAL A 151 6.55 -14.30 0.23
CA VAL A 151 5.49 -13.59 -0.52
C VAL A 151 6.10 -12.82 -1.69
N PRO A 152 5.35 -12.63 -2.80
CA PRO A 152 5.81 -11.80 -3.90
C PRO A 152 6.03 -10.35 -3.44
N PHE A 153 7.06 -9.70 -3.99
CA PHE A 153 7.38 -8.32 -3.70
C PHE A 153 7.68 -7.51 -4.96
N ILE A 154 7.46 -6.21 -4.85
CA ILE A 154 7.74 -5.19 -5.86
C ILE A 154 9.00 -4.46 -5.41
N THR A 155 9.90 -4.22 -6.35
CA THR A 155 11.06 -3.35 -6.13
C THR A 155 10.62 -1.89 -6.21
N SER A 156 11.00 -1.10 -5.20
CA SER A 156 10.74 0.34 -5.16
C SER A 156 12.00 1.06 -4.65
N GLY A 157 12.29 2.24 -5.18
CA GLY A 157 13.54 2.96 -4.94
C GLY A 157 13.84 4.00 -5.97
#